data_AF-A0A9E3AI63-F1
#
_entry.id   AF-A0A9E3AI63-F1
#
_cell.length_a   1.000
_cell.length_b   1.000
_cell.length_c   1.000
_cell.angle_alpha   90.00
_cell.angle_beta   90.00
_cell.angle_gamma   90.00
#
_symmetry.space_group_name_H-M   'P 1'
#
loop_
_entity.id
_entity.type
_entity.pdbx_description
1 polymer ?
#
loop_
_entity_poly.entity_id
_entity_poly.type
_entity_poly.pdbx_seq_one_letter_code
_entity_poly.pdbx_strand_id
1 'polypeptide(L)'
;MVSTWVLVGSLSGALTSVLGCGAAHAGQASAPRVQFGHVFLLVEENHSYSEIIGSSAMPYLNSLASNYGLATQYYANFHPSISDYFMLTMGQPISFDDAYAGTVNADNLVRELNAAGKTWKSYAESLPQPGYVGGDVYPYMKHHNPFVYLSEVIQQPNQAANVVPFTEFSSD
;
A
#
# COMPACT_ATOMS: atom_id res chain seq x y z
N MET A 1 -16.30 1.98 5.91
CA MET A 1 -15.92 1.47 4.56
C MET A 1 -14.44 1.73 4.42
N VAL A 2 -13.59 0.70 4.26
CA VAL A 2 -12.16 0.93 3.96
C VAL A 2 -12.08 1.48 2.55
N SER A 3 -11.95 2.80 2.41
CA SER A 3 -11.55 3.39 1.13
C SER A 3 -10.03 3.40 1.13
N THR A 4 -9.42 2.36 0.58
CA THR A 4 -7.98 2.38 0.35
C THR A 4 -7.65 3.45 -0.69
N TRP A 5 -7.02 4.53 -0.26
CA TRP A 5 -6.52 5.56 -1.18
C TRP A 5 -5.06 5.28 -1.49
N VAL A 6 -4.76 4.95 -2.74
CA VAL A 6 -3.37 4.93 -3.19
C VAL A 6 -3.01 6.33 -3.66
N LEU A 7 -2.33 7.12 -2.82
CA LEU A 7 -1.65 8.33 -3.31
C LEU A 7 -0.27 7.94 -3.87
N VAL A 8 -0.17 7.76 -5.18
CA VAL A 8 1.14 7.65 -5.85
C VAL A 8 1.68 9.07 -6.09
N GLY A 9 2.51 9.57 -5.19
CA GLY A 9 3.29 10.78 -5.43
C GLY A 9 4.49 10.48 -6.32
N SER A 10 4.57 11.05 -7.53
CA SER A 10 5.75 10.95 -8.39
C SER A 10 6.38 12.34 -8.59
N LEU A 11 7.65 12.50 -8.20
CA LEU A 11 8.48 13.58 -8.77
C LEU A 11 8.99 13.10 -10.14
N SER A 12 8.59 13.73 -11.23
CA SER A 12 9.13 13.47 -12.57
C SER A 12 9.59 14.76 -13.22
N GLY A 13 10.85 14.79 -13.68
CA GLY A 13 11.45 15.87 -14.44
C GLY A 13 10.90 15.94 -15.88
N ALA A 14 10.84 17.14 -16.44
CA ALA A 14 10.23 17.44 -17.73
C ALA A 14 10.98 16.83 -18.93
N LEU A 15 10.24 16.28 -19.91
CA LEU A 15 10.75 15.92 -21.23
C LEU A 15 10.30 16.96 -22.27
N THR A 16 11.25 17.50 -23.03
CA THR A 16 11.04 18.29 -24.26
C THR A 16 10.91 17.36 -25.47
N SER A 17 9.85 17.52 -26.27
CA SER A 17 9.62 16.76 -27.50
C SER A 17 10.12 17.51 -28.74
N VAL A 18 10.78 16.80 -29.66
CA VAL A 18 11.13 17.27 -31.01
C VAL A 18 10.30 16.47 -32.02
N LEU A 19 9.52 17.16 -32.85
CA LEU A 19 8.69 16.59 -33.91
C LEU A 19 9.53 16.29 -35.16
N GLY A 20 9.53 15.04 -35.61
CA GLY A 20 10.03 14.62 -36.92
C GLY A 20 9.06 13.64 -37.58
N CYS A 21 8.62 13.94 -38.80
CA CYS A 21 7.73 13.08 -39.59
C CYS A 21 8.51 11.97 -40.29
N GLY A 22 8.22 10.71 -39.98
CA GLY A 22 8.70 9.54 -40.71
C GLY A 22 7.91 8.30 -40.30
N ALA A 23 7.09 7.78 -41.22
CA ALA A 23 6.30 6.58 -41.01
C ALA A 23 7.20 5.32 -41.09
N ALA A 24 7.64 4.83 -39.93
CA ALA A 24 8.13 3.48 -39.75
C ALA A 24 7.14 2.74 -38.83
N HIS A 25 6.90 1.44 -39.09
CA HIS A 25 6.18 0.57 -38.17
C HIS A 25 6.92 0.53 -36.84
N ALA A 26 6.54 1.42 -35.92
CA ALA A 26 7.08 1.46 -34.59
C ALA A 26 6.61 0.19 -33.88
N GLY A 27 7.53 -0.75 -33.64
CA GLY A 27 7.37 -1.67 -32.52
C GLY A 27 6.96 -0.83 -31.33
N GLN A 28 5.90 -1.23 -30.62
CA GLN A 28 5.43 -0.50 -29.45
C GLN A 28 6.63 -0.30 -28.52
N ALA A 29 7.20 0.90 -28.55
CA ALA A 29 8.24 1.28 -27.62
C ALA A 29 7.55 1.13 -26.27
N SER A 30 8.02 0.18 -25.45
CA SER A 30 7.63 0.11 -24.06
C SER A 30 7.74 1.53 -23.54
N ALA A 31 6.62 2.10 -23.08
CA ALA A 31 6.65 3.41 -22.45
C ALA A 31 7.81 3.42 -21.46
N PRO A 32 8.63 4.49 -21.40
CA PRO A 32 9.76 4.53 -20.50
C PRO A 32 9.25 4.16 -19.11
N ARG A 33 9.78 3.06 -18.55
CA ARG A 33 9.42 2.65 -17.20
C ARG A 33 9.86 3.76 -16.26
N VAL A 34 8.90 4.46 -15.68
CA VAL A 34 9.18 5.40 -14.60
C VAL A 34 9.80 4.58 -13.47
N GLN A 35 11.04 4.92 -13.11
CA GLN A 35 11.69 4.33 -11.96
C GLN A 35 11.43 5.24 -10.76
N PHE A 36 10.71 4.70 -9.78
CA PHE A 36 10.52 5.35 -8.50
C PHE A 36 11.71 5.02 -7.59
N GLY A 37 12.26 6.03 -6.91
CA GLY A 37 13.21 5.81 -5.83
C GLY A 37 12.54 5.14 -4.62
N HIS A 38 11.36 5.65 -4.25
CA HIS A 38 10.52 5.15 -3.17
C HIS A 38 9.05 5.16 -3.58
N VAL A 39 8.28 4.24 -3.04
CA VAL A 39 6.81 4.20 -3.16
C VAL A 39 6.26 4.09 -1.75
N PHE A 40 5.35 5.00 -1.41
CA PHE A 40 4.62 4.98 -0.16
C PHE A 40 3.16 4.68 -0.44
N LEU A 41 2.59 3.77 0.35
CA LEU A 41 1.17 3.47 0.35
C LEU A 41 0.62 3.79 1.73
N LEU A 42 -0.20 4.83 1.81
CA LEU A 42 -0.91 5.21 3.03
C LEU A 42 -2.34 4.68 2.95
N VAL A 43 -2.75 3.87 3.93
CA VAL A 43 -4.11 3.33 3.99
C VAL A 43 -4.84 3.98 5.15
N GLU A 44 -5.78 4.86 4.83
CA GLU A 44 -6.69 5.48 5.79
C GLU A 44 -7.90 4.57 6.00
N GLU A 45 -8.38 4.47 7.24
CA GLU A 45 -9.39 3.49 7.64
C GLU A 45 -10.80 4.10 7.66
N ASN A 46 -11.80 3.26 7.37
CA ASN A 46 -13.24 3.45 7.54
C ASN A 46 -14.03 4.65 6.99
N HIS A 47 -13.45 5.59 6.24
CA HIS A 47 -14.21 6.68 5.63
C HIS A 47 -14.51 6.47 4.13
N SER A 48 -15.69 6.88 3.66
CA SER A 48 -16.11 6.86 2.25
C SER A 48 -15.57 8.05 1.44
N TYR A 49 -15.50 7.91 0.12
CA TYR A 49 -15.15 9.00 -0.82
C TYR A 49 -15.89 10.31 -0.51
N SER A 50 -17.21 10.23 -0.36
CA SER A 50 -18.08 11.40 -0.15
C SER A 50 -17.91 12.06 1.21
N GLU A 51 -17.38 11.35 2.20
CA GLU A 51 -17.08 11.94 3.52
C GLU A 51 -15.78 12.74 3.50
N ILE A 52 -14.85 12.39 2.58
CA ILE A 52 -13.50 12.96 2.54
C ILE A 52 -13.35 14.03 1.47
N ILE A 53 -13.70 13.74 0.21
CA ILE A 53 -13.42 14.65 -0.91
C ILE A 53 -14.34 15.86 -0.85
N GLY A 54 -13.75 17.05 -0.76
CA GLY A 54 -14.43 18.33 -0.53
C GLY A 54 -14.61 18.69 0.96
N SER A 55 -14.27 17.80 1.88
CA SER A 55 -14.43 18.04 3.32
C SER A 55 -13.33 18.95 3.88
N SER A 56 -13.72 19.98 4.63
CA SER A 56 -12.78 20.85 5.34
C SER A 56 -12.12 20.18 6.56
N ALA A 57 -12.57 18.98 6.96
CA ALA A 57 -11.99 18.23 8.06
C ALA A 57 -10.66 17.56 7.70
N MET A 58 -10.40 17.33 6.41
CA MET A 58 -9.14 16.75 5.90
C MET A 58 -8.51 17.66 4.85
N PRO A 59 -8.10 18.89 5.21
CA PRO A 59 -7.66 19.91 4.25
C PRO A 59 -6.37 19.49 3.54
N TYR A 60 -5.46 18.81 4.23
CA TYR A 60 -4.21 18.34 3.63
C TYR A 60 -4.45 17.26 2.58
N LEU A 61 -5.22 16.22 2.90
CA LEU A 61 -5.55 15.16 1.93
C LEU A 61 -6.29 15.71 0.71
N ASN A 62 -7.23 16.63 0.90
CA ASN A 62 -7.92 17.30 -0.21
C ASN A 62 -7.00 18.19 -1.06
N SER A 63 -6.01 18.83 -0.44
CA SER A 63 -4.97 19.55 -1.19
C SER A 63 -4.12 18.61 -2.05
N LEU A 64 -3.81 17.41 -1.57
CA LEU A 64 -3.08 16.41 -2.35
C LEU A 64 -3.94 15.91 -3.52
N ALA A 65 -5.21 15.59 -3.26
CA ALA A 65 -6.16 15.16 -4.29
C ALA A 65 -6.37 16.19 -5.41
N SER A 66 -6.24 17.49 -5.09
CA SER A 66 -6.36 18.58 -6.07
C SER A 66 -5.08 18.79 -6.90
N ASN A 67 -3.92 18.43 -6.35
CA ASN A 67 -2.61 18.66 -6.99
C ASN A 67 -2.07 17.42 -7.72
N TYR A 68 -2.57 16.22 -7.38
CA TYR A 68 -2.07 14.94 -7.90
C TYR A 68 -3.22 14.09 -8.48
N GLY A 69 -2.91 12.83 -8.83
CA GLY A 69 -3.91 11.91 -9.36
C GLY A 69 -4.94 11.51 -8.29
N LEU A 70 -6.22 11.60 -8.64
CA LEU A 70 -7.34 11.10 -7.85
C LEU A 70 -8.09 10.03 -8.64
N ALA A 71 -8.10 8.80 -8.12
CA ALA A 71 -8.90 7.72 -8.69
C ALA A 71 -10.34 7.81 -8.19
N THR A 72 -11.26 8.32 -9.02
CA THR A 72 -12.66 8.52 -8.65
C THR A 72 -13.53 7.27 -8.74
N GLN A 73 -13.01 6.20 -9.37
CA GLN A 73 -13.69 4.93 -9.60
C GLN A 73 -12.89 3.76 -9.01
N TYR A 74 -12.32 3.96 -7.82
CA TYR A 74 -11.61 2.92 -7.05
C TYR A 74 -12.50 2.47 -5.88
N TYR A 75 -12.75 1.17 -5.77
CA TYR A 75 -13.72 0.60 -4.83
C TYR A 75 -13.08 -0.52 -4.01
N ALA A 76 -13.56 -0.70 -2.78
CA ALA A 76 -13.29 -1.89 -1.99
C ALA A 76 -13.68 -3.15 -2.77
N ASN A 77 -12.89 -4.20 -2.65
CA ASN A 77 -13.17 -5.47 -3.31
C ASN A 77 -14.18 -6.29 -2.50
N PHE A 78 -14.12 -6.22 -1.17
CA PHE A 78 -14.89 -7.05 -0.26
C PHE A 78 -15.22 -6.32 1.05
N HIS A 79 -16.08 -6.95 1.85
CA HIS A 79 -16.26 -6.62 3.26
C HIS A 79 -16.38 -7.92 4.05
N PRO A 80 -15.76 -8.04 5.25
CA PRO A 80 -15.11 -6.99 6.05
C PRO A 80 -13.65 -6.66 5.65
N SER A 81 -13.00 -5.76 6.41
CA SER A 81 -11.72 -5.10 6.08
C SER A 81 -10.57 -6.07 5.76
N ILE A 82 -10.46 -7.19 6.47
CA ILE A 82 -9.33 -8.12 6.30
C ILE A 82 -9.21 -8.65 4.86
N SER A 83 -10.34 -8.85 4.19
CA SER A 83 -10.38 -9.38 2.83
C SER A 83 -9.83 -8.36 1.82
N ASP A 84 -10.06 -7.07 2.05
CA ASP A 84 -9.49 -5.99 1.23
C ASP A 84 -7.97 -5.89 1.43
N TYR A 85 -7.49 -6.01 2.66
CA TYR A 85 -6.05 -6.02 2.94
C TYR A 85 -5.33 -7.21 2.30
N PHE A 86 -5.95 -8.39 2.29
CA PHE A 86 -5.42 -9.55 1.57
C PHE A 86 -5.45 -9.36 0.06
N MET A 87 -6.53 -8.81 -0.50
CA MET A 87 -6.56 -8.45 -1.92
C MET A 87 -5.44 -7.45 -2.27
N LEU A 88 -5.25 -6.41 -1.47
CA LEU A 88 -4.25 -5.36 -1.67
C LEU A 88 -2.80 -5.89 -1.67
N THR A 89 -2.50 -6.89 -0.83
CA THR A 89 -1.12 -7.35 -0.60
C THR A 89 -0.79 -8.70 -1.22
N MET A 90 -1.79 -9.53 -1.49
CA MET A 90 -1.64 -10.91 -1.98
C MET A 90 -2.44 -11.16 -3.27
N GLY A 91 -3.24 -10.18 -3.72
CA GLY A 91 -4.04 -10.30 -4.95
C GLY A 91 -5.21 -11.28 -4.84
N GLN A 92 -5.57 -11.72 -3.63
CA GLN A 92 -6.65 -12.70 -3.41
C GLN A 92 -7.29 -12.57 -2.01
N PRO A 93 -8.60 -12.84 -1.85
CA PRO A 93 -9.29 -12.72 -0.57
C PRO A 93 -9.13 -13.99 0.28
N ILE A 94 -8.03 -14.11 1.02
CA ILE A 94 -7.71 -15.33 1.78
C ILE A 94 -8.76 -15.68 2.85
N SER A 95 -9.39 -14.66 3.46
CA SER A 95 -10.45 -14.82 4.45
C SER A 95 -11.45 -13.68 4.33
N PHE A 96 -12.70 -13.95 4.70
CA PHE A 96 -13.80 -13.00 4.85
C PHE A 96 -14.18 -12.78 6.33
N ASP A 97 -13.35 -13.27 7.25
CA ASP A 97 -13.57 -13.18 8.69
C ASP A 97 -12.42 -12.40 9.34
N ASP A 98 -12.73 -11.23 9.91
CA ASP A 98 -11.75 -10.39 10.63
C ASP A 98 -11.13 -11.12 11.84
N ALA A 99 -11.80 -12.16 12.37
CA ALA A 99 -11.25 -13.01 13.41
C ALA A 99 -10.21 -14.04 12.89
N TYR A 100 -9.90 -14.03 11.59
CA TYR A 100 -8.86 -14.89 11.03
C TYR A 100 -7.54 -14.67 11.78
N ALA A 101 -7.01 -15.76 12.33
CA ALA A 101 -5.75 -15.77 13.08
C ALA A 101 -4.70 -16.68 12.44
N GLY A 102 -4.98 -17.21 11.25
CA GLY A 102 -4.11 -18.17 10.57
C GLY A 102 -2.83 -17.55 10.01
N THR A 103 -1.94 -18.42 9.56
CA THR A 103 -0.76 -18.03 8.78
C THR A 103 -1.05 -18.23 7.31
N VAL A 104 -0.70 -17.24 6.50
CA VAL A 104 -0.89 -17.25 5.05
C VAL A 104 0.43 -17.60 4.37
N ASN A 105 0.39 -18.66 3.56
CA ASN A 105 1.48 -19.08 2.69
C ASN A 105 1.04 -18.98 1.22
N ALA A 106 0.83 -17.75 0.76
CA ALA A 106 0.49 -17.42 -0.61
C ALA A 106 1.51 -16.44 -1.18
N ASP A 107 1.61 -16.35 -2.50
CA ASP A 107 2.43 -15.31 -3.14
C ASP A 107 1.86 -13.92 -2.84
N ASN A 108 2.76 -12.97 -2.67
CA ASN A 108 2.43 -11.66 -2.11
C ASN A 108 3.53 -10.64 -2.39
N LEU A 109 3.23 -9.37 -2.09
CA LEU A 109 4.09 -8.23 -2.34
C LEU A 109 5.49 -8.35 -1.67
N VAL A 110 5.60 -8.91 -0.48
CA VAL A 110 6.90 -9.05 0.22
C VAL A 110 7.82 -9.99 -0.54
N ARG A 111 7.30 -11.10 -1.07
CA ARG A 111 8.09 -12.03 -1.89
C ARG A 111 8.58 -11.37 -3.17
N GLU A 112 7.71 -10.65 -3.85
CA GLU A 112 8.06 -9.91 -5.08
C GLU A 112 9.13 -8.84 -4.82
N LEU A 113 9.00 -8.08 -3.73
CA LEU A 113 9.99 -7.07 -3.35
C LEU A 113 11.34 -7.71 -3.00
N ASN A 114 11.34 -8.78 -2.19
CA ASN A 114 12.55 -9.52 -1.85
C ASN A 114 13.23 -10.12 -3.08
N ALA A 115 12.47 -10.75 -3.99
CA ALA A 115 12.99 -11.33 -5.23
C ALA A 115 13.59 -10.26 -6.16
N ALA A 116 13.03 -9.05 -6.16
CA ALA A 116 13.55 -7.89 -6.89
C ALA A 116 14.71 -7.17 -6.18
N GLY A 117 15.16 -7.64 -5.00
CA GLY A 117 16.19 -6.99 -4.21
C GLY A 117 15.78 -5.60 -3.69
N LYS A 118 14.48 -5.38 -3.47
CA LYS A 118 13.92 -4.13 -2.94
C LYS A 118 13.68 -4.25 -1.43
N THR A 119 13.88 -3.14 -0.74
CA THR A 119 13.54 -3.00 0.67
C THR A 119 12.05 -2.73 0.82
N TRP A 120 11.51 -3.05 2.00
CA TRP A 120 10.13 -2.75 2.36
C TRP A 120 10.04 -2.55 3.87
N LYS A 121 9.06 -1.75 4.30
CA LYS A 121 8.66 -1.58 5.70
C LYS A 121 7.14 -1.39 5.76
N SER A 122 6.53 -1.89 6.82
CA SER A 122 5.14 -1.63 7.18
C SER A 122 5.11 -0.82 8.47
N TYR A 123 4.53 0.37 8.40
CA TYR A 123 4.40 1.28 9.55
C TYR A 123 2.97 1.22 10.04
N ALA A 124 2.77 0.78 11.28
CA ALA A 124 1.43 0.67 11.87
C ALA A 124 1.30 1.56 13.12
N GLU A 125 0.20 2.32 13.18
CA GLU A 125 -0.12 3.08 14.39
C GLU A 125 -0.29 2.14 15.58
N SER A 126 0.25 2.57 16.72
CA SER A 126 0.18 1.85 18.00
C SER A 126 0.70 0.41 18.00
N LEU A 127 1.51 0.01 17.00
CA LEU A 127 2.21 -1.26 17.01
C LEU A 127 3.02 -1.39 18.32
N PRO A 128 2.87 -2.47 19.10
CA PRO A 128 3.47 -2.57 20.42
C PRO A 128 4.99 -2.41 20.44
N GLN A 129 5.66 -2.94 19.42
CA GLN A 129 7.12 -2.94 19.26
C GLN A 129 7.49 -3.35 17.83
N PRO A 130 8.70 -3.01 17.36
CA PRO A 130 9.23 -3.54 16.10
C PRO A 130 9.19 -5.07 16.07
N GLY A 131 8.78 -5.64 14.93
CA GLY A 131 8.66 -7.09 14.77
C GLY A 131 7.48 -7.74 15.49
N TYR A 132 6.51 -6.97 15.96
CA TYR A 132 5.31 -7.53 16.59
C TYR A 132 4.42 -8.26 15.56
N VAL A 133 4.34 -9.59 15.68
CA VAL A 133 3.49 -10.47 14.86
C VAL A 133 2.35 -11.12 15.67
N GLY A 134 2.05 -10.57 16.85
CA GLY A 134 1.00 -11.06 17.74
C GLY A 134 -0.41 -10.68 17.31
N GLY A 135 -1.37 -10.82 18.24
CA GLY A 135 -2.78 -10.49 18.03
C GLY A 135 -3.10 -9.00 18.18
N ASP A 136 -4.38 -8.69 18.29
CA ASP A 136 -4.84 -7.33 18.58
C ASP A 136 -4.35 -6.88 19.97
N VAL A 137 -3.89 -5.64 20.07
CA VAL A 137 -3.50 -4.97 21.31
C VAL A 137 -3.96 -3.53 21.21
N TYR A 138 -5.16 -3.24 21.73
CA TYR A 138 -5.79 -1.93 21.55
C TYR A 138 -4.83 -0.76 21.89
N PRO A 139 -4.72 0.26 21.01
CA PRO A 139 -5.53 0.47 19.82
C PRO A 139 -4.97 -0.16 18.52
N TYR A 140 -3.89 -0.96 18.58
CA TYR A 140 -3.43 -1.74 17.44
C TYR A 140 -4.36 -2.92 17.14
N MET A 141 -4.76 -3.03 15.88
CA MET A 141 -5.59 -4.09 15.33
C MET A 141 -4.79 -4.87 14.29
N LYS A 142 -4.54 -6.16 14.54
CA LYS A 142 -3.79 -7.07 13.67
C LYS A 142 -4.43 -7.16 12.28
N HIS A 143 -5.76 -7.21 12.21
CA HIS A 143 -6.48 -7.35 10.94
C HIS A 143 -6.34 -6.14 9.99
N HIS A 144 -5.77 -5.02 10.46
CA HIS A 144 -5.38 -3.87 9.61
C HIS A 144 -3.95 -3.96 9.07
N ASN A 145 -3.19 -5.00 9.46
CA ASN A 145 -1.82 -5.23 9.05
C ASN A 145 -1.69 -6.61 8.37
N PRO A 146 -1.89 -6.72 7.05
CA PRO A 146 -1.84 -8.01 6.34
C PRO A 146 -0.45 -8.65 6.38
N PHE A 147 0.63 -7.88 6.58
CA PHE A 147 2.00 -8.38 6.55
C PHE A 147 2.29 -9.35 7.71
N VAL A 148 1.65 -9.16 8.88
CA VAL A 148 1.85 -10.04 10.05
C VAL A 148 1.08 -11.37 9.95
N TYR A 149 0.42 -11.63 8.82
CA TYR A 149 -0.15 -12.92 8.48
C TYR A 149 0.77 -13.77 7.59
N LEU A 150 1.76 -13.14 6.93
CA LEU A 150 2.63 -13.80 5.96
C LEU A 150 3.60 -14.76 6.64
N SER A 151 3.67 -15.99 6.12
CA SER A 151 4.53 -17.04 6.66
C SER A 151 5.99 -16.62 6.81
N GLU A 152 6.55 -15.92 5.82
CA GLU A 152 7.91 -15.43 5.81
C GLU A 152 8.15 -14.31 6.83
N VAL A 153 7.16 -13.45 7.08
CA VAL A 153 7.27 -12.38 8.09
C VAL A 153 7.22 -12.99 9.48
N ILE A 154 6.33 -13.96 9.71
CA ILE A 154 6.21 -14.66 10.99
C ILE A 154 7.45 -15.50 11.30
N GLN A 155 8.02 -16.18 10.30
CA GLN A 155 9.08 -17.17 10.50
C GLN A 155 10.50 -16.58 10.42
N GLN A 156 10.69 -15.42 9.78
CA GLN A 156 12.01 -14.85 9.55
C GLN A 156 12.17 -13.53 10.33
N PRO A 157 13.02 -13.48 11.38
CA PRO A 157 13.17 -12.30 12.22
C PRO A 157 13.58 -11.03 11.47
N ASN A 158 14.36 -11.15 10.39
CA ASN A 158 14.74 -10.03 9.54
C ASN A 158 13.55 -9.47 8.72
N GLN A 159 12.57 -10.30 8.36
CA GLN A 159 11.34 -9.84 7.72
C GLN A 159 10.39 -9.25 8.75
N ALA A 160 10.26 -9.86 9.93
CA ALA A 160 9.50 -9.30 11.04
C ALA A 160 10.00 -7.89 11.41
N ALA A 161 11.31 -7.67 11.44
CA ALA A 161 11.92 -6.37 11.75
C ALA A 161 11.50 -5.22 10.82
N ASN A 162 10.92 -5.52 9.65
CA ASN A 162 10.35 -4.52 8.74
C ASN A 162 8.95 -4.05 9.15
N VAL A 163 8.32 -4.68 10.14
CA VAL A 163 7.04 -4.25 10.72
C VAL A 163 7.36 -3.38 11.93
N VAL A 164 7.09 -2.09 11.83
CA VAL A 164 7.55 -1.09 12.80
C VAL A 164 6.42 -0.15 13.25
N PRO A 165 6.52 0.45 14.45
CA PRO A 165 5.60 1.50 14.88
C PRO A 165 5.63 2.70 13.93
N PHE A 166 4.48 3.33 13.67
CA PHE A 166 4.39 4.50 12.80
C PHE A 166 5.33 5.65 13.18
N THR A 167 5.69 5.77 14.46
CA THR A 167 6.67 6.76 14.94
C THR A 167 8.04 6.67 14.27
N GLU A 168 8.42 5.49 13.76
CA GLU A 168 9.69 5.32 13.03
C GLU A 168 9.66 5.91 11.62
N PHE A 169 8.48 6.19 11.05
CA PHE A 169 8.33 6.71 9.68
C PHE A 169 9.13 7.98 9.43
N SER A 170 9.23 8.86 10.43
CA SER A 170 9.96 10.13 10.33
C SER A 170 11.48 9.99 10.18
N SER A 171 12.03 8.79 10.36
CA SER A 171 13.47 8.52 10.35
C SER A 171 13.99 7.81 9.09
N ASP A 172 13.10 7.44 8.17
CA ASP A 172 13.42 6.84 6.87
C ASP A 172 13.19 7.84 5.71
#